data_AF-A0A6N9T9S8-F1
#
_entry.id   AF-A0A6N9T9S8-F1
#
_cell.length_a   1.000
_cell.length_b   1.000
_cell.length_c   1.000
_cell.angle_alpha   90.00
_cell.angle_beta   90.00
_cell.angle_gamma   90.00
#
_symmetry.space_group_name_H-M   'P 1'
#
loop_
_entity.id
_entity.type
_entity.pdbx_description
1 polymer ?
#
loop_
_entity_poly.entity_id
_entity_poly.type
_entity_poly.pdbx_seq_one_letter_code
_entity_poly.pdbx_strand_id
1 'polypeptide(L)'
;MIDRPVTLPTPLKELVSKSLSICKIMLLNSDVFYPFAAINQDGKNGCIFADETTESKRESQLIEQLQWRIIDTTTDTNSYSVLVYAATINTQNSKNLDAIAVVTSSPDQEERLLLYPYYKVDGSVVVSPPINTAAP
;
A
#
# COMPACT_ATOMS: atom_id res chain seq x y z
N MET A 1 -13.85 15.85 -14.88
CA MET A 1 -13.78 15.61 -13.43
C MET A 1 -12.45 16.17 -12.98
N ILE A 2 -12.43 17.25 -12.18
CA ILE A 2 -11.17 17.90 -11.79
C ILE A 2 -10.60 17.11 -10.61
N ASP A 3 -9.49 16.41 -10.85
CA ASP A 3 -8.69 15.71 -9.84
C ASP A 3 -8.29 16.69 -8.73
N ARG A 4 -9.01 16.67 -7.61
CA ARG A 4 -8.50 17.34 -6.41
C ARG A 4 -7.27 16.55 -5.95
N PRO A 5 -6.14 17.22 -5.66
CA PRO A 5 -4.96 16.53 -5.14
C PRO A 5 -5.34 15.81 -3.85
N VAL A 6 -5.11 14.50 -3.81
CA VAL A 6 -5.33 13.68 -2.62
C VAL A 6 -4.43 14.23 -1.51
N THR A 7 -5.04 14.94 -0.56
CA THR A 7 -4.30 15.51 0.56
C THR A 7 -4.35 14.51 1.70
N LEU A 8 -3.28 13.74 1.84
CA LEU A 8 -3.08 12.88 3.00
C LEU A 8 -2.59 13.68 4.21
N PRO A 9 -2.97 13.31 5.45
CA PRO A 9 -2.35 13.84 6.65
C PRO A 9 -0.85 13.47 6.70
N THR A 10 -0.06 14.25 7.43
CA THR A 10 1.41 14.10 7.47
C THR A 10 1.87 12.67 7.82
N PRO A 11 1.30 11.98 8.83
CA PRO A 11 1.70 10.60 9.14
C PRO A 11 1.49 9.63 7.98
N LEU A 12 0.35 9.72 7.28
CA LEU A 12 0.10 8.89 6.10
C LEU A 12 1.02 9.24 4.93
N LYS A 13 1.32 10.53 4.69
CA LYS A 13 2.30 10.92 3.66
C LYS A 13 3.66 10.27 3.90
N GLU A 14 4.11 10.26 5.16
CA GLU A 14 5.38 9.65 5.53
C GLU A 14 5.37 8.13 5.32
N LEU A 15 4.32 7.44 5.80
CA LEU A 15 4.16 6.00 5.60
C LEU A 15 4.14 5.63 4.11
N VAL A 16 3.30 6.29 3.32
CA VAL A 16 3.20 6.06 1.88
C VAL A 16 4.54 6.30 1.19
N SER A 17 5.23 7.42 1.49
CA SER A 17 6.52 7.73 0.87
C SER A 17 7.60 6.69 1.17
N LYS A 18 7.68 6.21 2.42
CA LYS A 18 8.63 5.16 2.81
C LYS A 18 8.28 3.82 2.16
N SER A 19 7.00 3.44 2.17
CA SER A 19 6.53 2.23 1.51
C SER A 19 6.86 2.20 0.02
N LEU A 20 6.59 3.29 -0.71
CA LEU A 20 6.94 3.38 -2.13
C LEU A 20 8.44 3.29 -2.38
N SER A 21 9.26 3.83 -1.47
CA SER A 21 10.72 3.73 -1.57
C SER A 21 11.20 2.28 -1.39
N ILE A 22 10.61 1.55 -0.43
CA ILE A 22 10.88 0.12 -0.23
C ILE A 22 10.45 -0.69 -1.45
N CYS A 23 9.24 -0.45 -1.97
CA CYS A 23 8.73 -1.13 -3.17
C CYS A 23 9.66 -0.92 -4.37
N LYS A 24 10.17 0.31 -4.59
CA LYS A 24 11.16 0.57 -5.65
C LYS A 24 12.39 -0.32 -5.51
N ILE A 25 12.94 -0.45 -4.31
CA ILE A 25 14.12 -1.28 -4.04
C ILE A 25 13.82 -2.77 -4.29
N MET A 26 12.65 -3.25 -3.85
CA MET A 26 12.23 -4.64 -4.08
C MET A 26 12.05 -4.93 -5.57
N LEU A 27 11.39 -4.02 -6.29
CA LEU A 27 11.08 -4.16 -7.71
C LEU A 27 12.31 -4.02 -8.63
N LEU A 28 13.42 -3.47 -8.15
CA LEU A 28 14.69 -3.50 -8.88
C LEU A 28 15.24 -4.93 -8.99
N ASN A 29 14.96 -5.77 -8.01
CA ASN A 29 15.55 -7.11 -7.89
C ASN A 29 14.54 -8.25 -8.16
N SER A 30 13.26 -7.93 -8.24
CA SER A 30 12.17 -8.89 -8.44
C SER A 30 11.07 -8.27 -9.30
N ASP A 31 10.29 -9.11 -9.98
CA ASP A 31 9.09 -8.68 -10.72
C ASP A 31 7.86 -8.54 -9.82
N VAL A 32 7.93 -9.11 -8.61
CA VAL A 32 6.85 -9.08 -7.62
C VAL A 32 7.39 -8.81 -6.22
N PHE A 33 6.55 -8.28 -5.33
CA PHE A 33 6.86 -8.14 -3.91
C PHE A 33 5.69 -8.66 -3.07
N TYR A 34 5.98 -9.14 -1.86
CA TYR A 34 4.95 -9.63 -0.95
C TYR A 34 4.23 -8.48 -0.25
N PRO A 35 2.91 -8.63 0.02
CA PRO A 35 2.17 -7.71 0.85
C PRO A 35 2.85 -7.42 2.18
N PHE A 36 2.80 -6.17 2.62
CA PHE A 36 3.30 -5.75 3.93
C PHE A 36 2.48 -4.59 4.49
N ALA A 37 2.55 -4.40 5.81
CA ALA A 37 1.86 -3.34 6.50
C ALA A 37 2.80 -2.54 7.40
N ALA A 38 2.50 -1.25 7.54
CA ALA A 38 3.19 -0.35 8.45
C ALA A 38 2.20 0.59 9.13
N ILE A 39 2.56 1.03 10.33
CA ILE A 39 1.75 1.95 11.12
C ILE A 39 2.57 3.14 11.57
N ASN A 40 1.89 4.24 11.84
CA ASN A 40 2.39 5.36 12.59
C ASN A 40 1.53 5.53 13.84
N GLN A 41 2.12 5.30 15.00
CA GLN A 41 1.47 5.47 16.29
C GLN A 41 2.28 6.50 17.09
N ASP A 42 1.62 7.57 17.52
CA ASP A 42 2.24 8.67 18.27
C ASP A 42 3.51 9.24 17.59
N GLY A 43 3.50 9.32 16.26
CA GLY A 43 4.63 9.83 15.46
C GLY A 43 5.75 8.81 15.22
N LYS A 44 5.64 7.58 15.74
CA LYS A 44 6.63 6.51 15.54
C LYS A 44 6.15 5.55 14.47
N ASN A 45 6.99 5.30 13.48
CA ASN A 45 6.72 4.31 12.46
C ASN A 45 7.08 2.90 12.96
N GLY A 46 6.20 1.93 12.74
CA GLY A 46 6.40 0.53 13.03
C GLY A 46 5.92 -0.37 11.88
N CYS A 47 6.40 -1.61 11.85
CA CYS A 47 5.94 -2.62 10.90
C CYS A 47 4.91 -3.53 11.55
N ILE A 48 3.93 -3.99 10.78
CA ILE A 48 3.03 -5.06 11.19
C ILE A 48 3.39 -6.31 10.40
N PHE A 49 3.78 -7.36 11.13
CA PHE A 49 4.01 -8.68 10.54
C PHE A 49 2.73 -9.51 10.59
N ALA A 50 2.57 -10.32 9.55
CA ALA A 50 1.61 -11.41 9.53
C ALA A 50 2.05 -12.51 10.51
N ASP A 51 1.10 -13.29 11.03
CA ASP A 51 1.44 -14.38 11.95
C ASP A 51 2.21 -15.50 11.22
N GLU A 52 3.20 -16.05 11.93
CA GLU A 52 4.03 -17.16 11.47
C GLU A 52 3.18 -18.41 11.29
N THR A 53 3.15 -18.94 10.07
CA THR A 53 2.51 -20.22 9.76
C THR A 53 3.48 -21.07 8.95
N THR A 54 3.49 -22.37 9.18
CA THR A 54 4.28 -23.32 8.38
C THR A 54 3.69 -23.55 6.98
N GLU A 55 2.46 -23.08 6.74
CA GLU A 55 1.74 -23.23 5.48
C GLU A 55 2.03 -22.08 4.51
N SER A 56 2.14 -22.43 3.22
CA SER A 56 2.22 -21.48 2.12
C SER A 56 0.90 -20.71 1.98
N LYS A 57 0.93 -19.40 2.22
CA LYS A 57 -0.22 -18.50 2.04
C LYS A 57 -0.27 -17.95 0.61
N ARG A 58 -1.47 -17.89 0.03
CA ARG A 58 -1.71 -17.08 -1.17
C ARG A 58 -1.65 -15.60 -0.81
N GLU A 59 -1.33 -14.75 -1.79
CA GLU A 59 -1.27 -13.29 -1.60
C GLU A 59 -2.54 -12.73 -0.95
N SER A 60 -3.72 -13.14 -1.42
CA SER A 60 -5.01 -12.70 -0.87
C SER A 60 -5.18 -13.04 0.61
N GLN A 61 -4.69 -14.19 1.06
CA GLN A 61 -4.76 -14.61 2.47
C GLN A 61 -3.80 -13.79 3.33
N LEU A 62 -2.64 -13.43 2.79
CA LEU A 62 -1.68 -12.56 3.48
C LEU A 62 -2.21 -11.13 3.61
N ILE A 63 -2.84 -10.60 2.56
CA ILE A 63 -3.53 -9.30 2.58
C ILE A 63 -4.60 -9.30 3.68
N GLU A 64 -5.50 -10.29 3.67
CA GLU A 64 -6.59 -10.41 4.66
C GLU A 64 -6.05 -10.48 6.09
N GLN A 65 -5.01 -11.29 6.31
CA GLN A 65 -4.39 -11.40 7.63
C GLN A 65 -3.77 -10.08 8.09
N LEU A 66 -3.05 -9.37 7.20
CA LEU A 66 -2.47 -8.07 7.53
C LEU A 66 -3.56 -7.02 7.81
N GLN A 67 -4.70 -7.08 7.13
CA GLN A 67 -5.86 -6.22 7.44
C GLN A 67 -6.35 -6.45 8.87
N TRP A 68 -6.55 -7.72 9.28
CA TRP A 68 -6.95 -8.05 10.65
C TRP A 68 -5.90 -7.61 11.67
N ARG A 69 -4.61 -7.84 11.39
CA ARG A 69 -3.52 -7.39 12.27
C ARG A 69 -3.46 -5.88 12.42
N ILE A 70 -3.74 -5.12 11.35
CA ILE A 70 -3.89 -3.66 11.41
C ILE A 70 -5.05 -3.31 12.34
N ILE A 71 -6.24 -3.87 12.11
CA ILE A 71 -7.43 -3.60 12.93
C ILE A 71 -7.13 -3.86 14.42
N ASP A 72 -6.60 -5.03 14.75
CA ASP A 72 -6.28 -5.42 16.12
C ASP A 72 -5.27 -4.46 16.77
N THR A 73 -4.33 -3.92 16.00
CA THR A 73 -3.28 -3.02 16.50
C THR A 73 -3.76 -1.58 16.62
N THR A 74 -4.66 -1.13 15.74
CA THR A 74 -5.05 0.28 15.65
C THR A 74 -6.38 0.59 16.33
N THR A 75 -7.20 -0.41 16.66
CA THR A 75 -8.49 -0.22 17.35
C THR A 75 -8.30 0.57 18.66
N ASP A 76 -9.14 1.58 18.87
CA ASP A 76 -9.11 2.48 20.03
C ASP A 76 -7.78 3.25 20.22
N THR A 77 -6.96 3.36 19.18
CA THR A 77 -5.71 4.14 19.19
C THR A 77 -5.75 5.28 18.19
N ASN A 78 -4.97 6.33 18.44
CA ASN A 78 -4.74 7.40 17.47
C ASN A 78 -3.61 7.02 16.50
N SER A 79 -3.86 6.01 15.67
CA SER A 79 -2.87 5.45 14.76
C SER A 79 -3.27 5.59 13.30
N TYR A 80 -2.27 5.75 12.44
CA TYR A 80 -2.41 5.69 10.99
C TYR A 80 -1.77 4.39 10.48
N SER A 81 -2.31 3.82 9.41
CA SER A 81 -1.74 2.59 8.85
C SER A 81 -1.73 2.61 7.32
N VAL A 82 -0.83 1.80 6.77
CA VAL A 82 -0.82 1.45 5.36
C VAL A 82 -0.72 -0.06 5.20
N LEU A 83 -1.50 -0.60 4.27
CA LEU A 83 -1.33 -1.93 3.72
C LEU A 83 -0.92 -1.81 2.25
N VAL A 84 0.17 -2.48 1.89
CA VAL A 84 0.82 -2.35 0.59
C VAL A 84 0.87 -3.70 -0.07
N TYR A 85 0.44 -3.81 -1.33
CA TYR A 85 0.46 -5.05 -2.10
C TYR A 85 0.57 -4.77 -3.60
N ALA A 86 0.92 -5.80 -4.38
CA ALA A 86 0.98 -5.70 -5.83
C ALA A 86 -0.43 -5.73 -6.42
N ALA A 87 -0.67 -4.93 -7.45
CA ALA A 87 -1.95 -4.89 -8.16
C ALA A 87 -1.72 -4.74 -9.66
N THR A 88 -2.70 -5.18 -10.45
CA THR A 88 -2.73 -4.94 -11.90
C THR A 88 -3.99 -4.18 -12.25
N ILE A 89 -3.83 -3.05 -12.94
CA ILE A 89 -4.92 -2.18 -13.39
C ILE A 89 -5.27 -2.54 -14.82
N ASN A 90 -6.52 -2.92 -15.06
CA ASN A 90 -7.06 -3.11 -16.39
C ASN A 90 -7.55 -1.76 -16.93
N THR A 91 -6.82 -1.20 -17.89
CA THR A 91 -7.25 0.03 -18.56
C THR A 91 -8.30 -0.26 -19.63
N GLN A 92 -9.09 0.75 -20.00
CA GLN A 92 -10.16 0.63 -21.02
C GLN A 92 -9.64 0.14 -22.39
N ASN A 93 -8.34 0.33 -22.67
CA ASN A 93 -7.70 -0.10 -23.93
C ASN A 93 -7.08 -1.50 -23.82
N SER A 94 -7.51 -2.33 -22.86
CA SER A 94 -7.01 -3.70 -22.62
C SER A 94 -5.50 -3.78 -22.37
N LYS A 95 -4.87 -2.68 -21.96
CA LYS A 95 -3.50 -2.69 -21.45
C LYS A 95 -3.56 -2.92 -19.95
N ASN A 96 -2.89 -3.97 -19.51
CA ASN A 96 -2.63 -4.22 -18.11
C ASN A 96 -1.46 -3.36 -17.67
N LEU A 97 -1.61 -2.70 -16.54
CA LEU A 97 -0.58 -1.86 -15.97
C LEU A 97 -0.34 -2.27 -14.52
N ASP A 98 0.90 -2.59 -14.19
CA ASP A 98 1.28 -2.96 -12.84
C ASP A 98 1.29 -1.73 -11.93
N ALA A 99 0.79 -1.91 -10.72
CA ALA A 99 0.65 -0.86 -9.74
C ALA A 99 0.99 -1.37 -8.34
N ILE A 100 1.45 -0.45 -7.50
CA ILE A 100 1.53 -0.64 -6.07
C ILE A 100 0.21 -0.15 -5.49
N ALA A 101 -0.58 -1.04 -4.91
CA ALA A 101 -1.74 -0.67 -4.14
C ALA A 101 -1.31 -0.27 -2.73
N VAL A 102 -1.76 0.89 -2.27
CA VAL A 102 -1.57 1.36 -0.91
C VAL A 102 -2.93 1.70 -0.33
N VAL A 103 -3.43 0.84 0.56
CA VAL A 103 -4.61 1.12 1.36
C VAL A 103 -4.16 1.89 2.58
N THR A 104 -4.62 3.12 2.72
CA THR A 104 -4.35 3.99 3.87
C THR A 104 -5.53 3.95 4.83
N SER A 105 -5.29 3.85 6.13
CA SER A 105 -6.32 3.99 7.16
C SER A 105 -5.93 5.07 8.17
N SER A 106 -6.92 5.82 8.62
CA SER A 106 -6.80 6.92 9.58
C SER A 106 -7.50 6.56 10.91
N PRO A 107 -7.22 7.26 12.02
CA PRO A 107 -7.85 6.99 13.32
C PRO A 107 -9.39 7.07 13.32
N ASP A 108 -9.96 7.87 12.42
CA ASP A 108 -11.41 7.98 12.17
C ASP A 108 -11.96 6.86 11.27
N GLN A 109 -11.15 5.84 10.99
CA GLN A 109 -11.44 4.69 10.14
C GLN A 109 -11.76 5.06 8.68
N GLU A 110 -11.35 6.25 8.22
CA GLU A 110 -11.43 6.58 6.81
C GLU A 110 -10.35 5.79 6.04
N GLU A 111 -10.79 4.80 5.27
CA GLU A 111 -9.92 4.04 4.37
C GLU A 111 -9.90 4.65 2.97
N ARG A 112 -8.72 4.66 2.34
CA ARG A 112 -8.54 5.07 0.95
C ARG A 112 -7.58 4.15 0.23
N LEU A 113 -7.94 3.75 -0.99
CA LEU A 113 -7.05 3.01 -1.88
C LEU A 113 -6.33 3.97 -2.82
N LEU A 114 -5.01 3.92 -2.81
CA LEU A 114 -4.15 4.65 -3.74
C LEU A 114 -3.44 3.64 -4.62
N LEU A 115 -3.65 3.74 -5.93
CA LEU A 115 -2.97 2.89 -6.91
C LEU A 115 -1.84 3.65 -7.56
N TYR A 116 -0.60 3.21 -7.38
CA TYR A 116 0.59 3.83 -7.95
C TYR A 116 1.12 2.99 -9.11
N PRO A 117 0.78 3.33 -10.37
CA PRO A 117 1.38 2.71 -11.54
C PRO A 117 2.90 2.72 -11.49
N TYR A 118 3.52 1.63 -11.92
CA TYR A 118 4.97 1.60 -12.09
C TYR A 118 5.36 0.88 -13.37
N TYR A 119 6.57 1.16 -13.83
CA TYR A 119 7.18 0.51 -14.98
C TYR A 119 8.71 0.50 -14.83
N LYS A 120 9.34 -0.49 -15.45
CA LYS A 120 10.81 -0.65 -15.45
C LYS A 120 11.38 -0.04 -16.73
N VAL A 121 12.40 0.82 -16.60
CA VAL A 121 13.14 1.44 -17.72
C VAL A 121 14.61 1.44 -17.38
N ASP A 122 15.45 0.89 -18.27
CA ASP A 122 16.92 0.92 -18.16
C ASP A 122 17.46 0.53 -16.78
N GLY A 123 16.94 -0.56 -16.20
CA GLY A 123 17.36 -1.05 -14.89
C GLY A 123 16.88 -0.20 -13.70
N SER A 124 15.96 0.74 -13.93
CA SER A 124 15.34 1.57 -12.90
C SER A 124 13.82 1.32 -12.82
N VAL A 125 13.24 1.54 -11.65
CA VAL A 125 11.78 1.48 -11.42
C VAL A 125 11.22 2.89 -11.31
N VAL A 126 10.35 3.27 -12.23
CA VAL A 126 9.62 4.55 -12.18
C VAL A 126 8.24 4.30 -11.62
N VAL A 127 7.89 5.03 -10.56
CA VAL A 127 6.55 5.00 -9.93
C VAL A 127 5.86 6.33 -10.23
N SER A 128 4.73 6.26 -10.91
CA SER A 128 3.91 7.41 -11.28
C SER A 128 3.06 7.90 -10.10
N PRO A 129 2.55 9.14 -10.16
CA PRO A 129 1.54 9.62 -9.20
C PRO A 129 0.33 8.68 -9.14
N PRO A 130 -0.40 8.65 -8.00
CA PRO A 130 -1.48 7.69 -7.82
C PRO A 130 -2.65 8.01 -8.74
N ILE A 131 -3.28 6.96 -9.27
CA ILE A 131 -4.59 7.05 -9.91
C ILE A 131 -5.62 7.13 -8.79
N ASN A 132 -6.44 8.17 -8.84
CA ASN A 132 -7.47 8.37 -7.83
C ASN A 132 -8.63 7.40 -8.10
N THR A 133 -8.68 6.30 -7.36
CA THR A 133 -9.87 5.45 -7.29
C THR A 133 -10.67 5.88 -6.07
N ALA A 134 -11.72 6.68 -6.27
CA ALA A 134 -12.78 6.72 -5.29
C ALA A 134 -13.28 5.27 -5.14
N ALA A 135 -13.21 4.72 -3.92
CA ALA A 135 -13.82 3.43 -3.66
C ALA A 135 -15.33 3.53 -3.99
N PRO A 136 -15.93 2.49 -4.61
CA PRO A 136 -17.35 2.49 -4.95
C PRO A 136 -18.26 2.60 -3.72
#